data_AF-A0A966BFI4-F1
#
_entry.id   AF-A0A966BFI4-F1
#
_cell.length_a   1.000
_cell.length_b   1.000
_cell.length_c   1.000
_cell.angle_alpha   90.00
_cell.angle_beta   90.00
_cell.angle_gamma   90.00
#
_symmetry.space_group_name_H-M   'P 1'
#
loop_
_entity.id
_entity.type
_entity.pdbx_description
1 polymer ?
#
loop_
_entity_poly.entity_id
_entity_poly.type
_entity_poly.pdbx_seq_one_letter_code
_entity_poly.pdbx_strand_id
1 'polypeptide(L)'
;MSFDLYPAIDIREGRCVRLRQGDYDREVRYDSDPVDVALSFEAAGASWIHVVDLDAARSGIATNREVIRRIVDAVRVPVQSGGGIRSVSAAQALFDTGVARCVLGTAAIESPDLADDLVSLGFRVAVGLDVRGEEVAIRGWEIGSGKSIFEVLP
;
A
#
# COMPACT_ATOMS: atom_id res chain seq x y z
N MET A 1 -19.24 -5.72 18.78
CA MET A 1 -18.57 -5.91 17.48
C MET A 1 -17.20 -5.27 17.58
N SER A 2 -16.13 -6.02 17.33
CA SER A 2 -14.80 -5.46 17.14
C SER A 2 -14.60 -5.21 15.64
N PHE A 3 -14.11 -4.04 15.28
CA PHE A 3 -13.67 -3.72 13.93
C PHE A 3 -12.16 -3.44 13.98
N ASP A 4 -11.44 -3.80 12.93
CA ASP A 4 -10.03 -3.44 12.78
C ASP A 4 -9.94 -2.10 12.06
N LEU A 5 -9.25 -1.13 12.68
CA LEU A 5 -9.01 0.19 12.10
C LEU A 5 -7.59 0.24 11.51
N TYR A 6 -7.50 0.63 10.24
CA TYR A 6 -6.23 0.80 9.52
C TYR A 6 -6.08 2.26 9.09
N PRO A 7 -5.61 3.16 9.95
CA PRO A 7 -5.28 4.52 9.54
C PRO A 7 -4.18 4.49 8.46
N ALA A 8 -4.33 5.35 7.45
CA ALA A 8 -3.51 5.31 6.25
C ALA A 8 -2.56 6.51 6.15
N ILE A 9 -1.34 6.26 5.65
CA ILE A 9 -0.33 7.25 5.31
C ILE A 9 0.08 7.03 3.86
N ASP A 10 -0.23 8.00 3.00
CA ASP A 10 0.26 8.02 1.63
C ASP A 10 1.60 8.77 1.57
N ILE A 11 2.61 8.16 0.96
CA ILE A 11 3.95 8.71 0.83
C ILE A 11 4.28 8.97 -0.63
N ARG A 12 4.77 10.18 -0.91
CA ARG A 12 5.34 10.56 -2.19
C ARG A 12 6.51 11.53 -1.96
N GLU A 13 7.61 11.34 -2.67
CA GLU A 13 8.85 12.11 -2.51
C GLU A 13 9.30 12.21 -1.04
N GLY A 14 9.11 11.12 -0.29
CA GLY A 14 9.43 11.01 1.13
C GLY A 14 8.53 11.79 2.10
N ARG A 15 7.38 12.32 1.64
CA ARG A 15 6.48 13.16 2.44
C ARG A 15 5.07 12.57 2.51
N CYS A 16 4.34 12.91 3.57
CA CYS A 16 2.91 12.66 3.65
C CYS A 16 2.17 13.50 2.60
N VAL A 17 1.34 12.83 1.80
CA VAL A 17 0.50 13.49 0.81
C VAL A 17 -0.93 12.95 0.86
N ARG A 18 -1.83 13.59 0.12
CA ARG A 18 -3.14 13.03 -0.22
C ARG A 18 -3.47 13.41 -1.65
N LEU A 19 -3.83 12.42 -2.46
CA LEU A 19 -4.32 12.64 -3.82
C LEU A 19 -5.84 12.74 -3.82
N ARG A 20 -6.40 13.75 -4.48
CA ARG A 20 -7.85 13.83 -4.65
C ARG A 20 -8.28 12.80 -5.69
N GLN A 21 -8.99 11.74 -5.27
CA GLN A 21 -9.45 10.64 -6.13
C GLN A 21 -8.31 9.94 -6.90
N GLY A 22 -7.13 9.83 -6.29
CA GLY A 22 -5.96 9.20 -6.92
C GLY A 22 -5.27 10.06 -7.98
N ASP A 23 -5.71 11.30 -8.19
CA ASP A 23 -5.14 12.21 -9.18
C ASP A 23 -3.82 12.83 -8.67
N TYR A 24 -2.70 12.43 -9.28
CA TYR A 24 -1.34 12.88 -8.95
C TYR A 24 -1.11 14.37 -9.22
N ASP A 25 -1.94 15.01 -10.05
CA ASP A 25 -1.90 16.45 -10.31
C ASP A 25 -2.75 17.24 -9.30
N ARG A 26 -3.54 16.55 -8.46
CA ARG A 26 -4.36 17.13 -7.39
C ARG A 26 -3.90 16.67 -6.03
N GLU A 27 -2.62 16.92 -5.77
CA GLU A 27 -1.94 16.59 -4.53
C GLU A 27 -2.08 17.68 -3.46
N VAL A 28 -2.31 17.26 -2.22
CA VAL A 28 -2.07 18.07 -1.03
C VAL A 28 -0.86 17.49 -0.31
N ARG A 29 0.18 18.30 -0.12
CA ARG A 29 1.34 17.96 0.71
C ARG A 29 1.09 18.36 2.14
N TYR A 30 1.47 17.51 3.08
CA TYR A 30 1.50 17.82 4.49
C TYR A 30 2.94 18.07 4.93
N ASP A 31 3.14 19.03 5.84
CA ASP A 31 4.46 19.33 6.41
C ASP A 31 4.88 18.36 7.52
N SER A 32 4.05 17.37 7.83
CA SER A 32 4.32 16.35 8.86
C SER A 32 5.26 15.27 8.35
N ASP A 33 6.23 14.86 9.18
CA ASP A 33 7.07 13.69 8.88
C ASP A 33 6.21 12.40 8.97
N PRO A 34 6.33 11.47 8.01
CA PRO A 34 5.56 10.22 8.02
C PRO A 34 5.71 9.37 9.28
N VAL A 35 6.88 9.42 9.94
CA VAL A 35 7.14 8.73 11.21
C VAL A 35 6.33 9.36 12.34
N ASP A 36 6.29 10.69 12.42
CA ASP A 36 5.52 11.40 13.44
C ASP A 36 4.01 11.11 13.29
N VAL A 37 3.52 11.05 12.06
CA VAL A 37 2.12 10.67 11.79
C VAL A 37 1.86 9.23 12.24
N ALA A 38 2.74 8.29 11.93
CA ALA A 38 2.60 6.89 12.35
C ALA A 38 2.58 6.73 13.88
N LEU A 39 3.50 7.41 14.58
CA LEU A 39 3.53 7.46 16.04
C LEU A 39 2.24 8.06 16.62
N SER A 40 1.69 9.10 15.97
CA SER A 40 0.43 9.70 16.42
C SER A 40 -0.76 8.73 16.30
N PHE A 41 -0.78 7.89 15.25
CA PHE A 41 -1.81 6.86 15.10
C PHE A 41 -1.69 5.77 16.16
N GLU A 42 -0.47 5.29 16.45
CA GLU A 42 -0.24 4.35 17.54
C GLU A 42 -0.66 4.94 18.89
N ALA A 43 -0.27 6.18 19.19
CA ALA A 43 -0.65 6.87 20.42
C ALA A 43 -2.18 7.05 20.57
N ALA A 44 -2.89 7.18 19.46
CA ALA A 44 -4.35 7.23 19.43
C ALA A 44 -5.04 5.85 19.57
N GLY A 45 -4.26 4.77 19.67
CA GLY A 45 -4.76 3.41 19.87
C GLY A 45 -4.98 2.60 18.60
N ALA A 46 -4.41 3.01 17.47
CA ALA A 46 -4.45 2.20 16.25
C ALA A 46 -3.71 0.88 16.47
N SER A 47 -4.34 -0.24 16.13
CA SER A 47 -3.74 -1.58 16.22
C SER A 47 -2.95 -1.99 14.97
N TRP A 48 -3.05 -1.22 13.90
CA TRP A 48 -2.38 -1.39 12.61
C TRP A 48 -2.12 -0.04 11.99
N ILE A 49 -1.15 0.05 11.08
CA ILE A 49 -0.95 1.22 10.22
C ILE A 49 -0.85 0.77 8.76
N HIS A 50 -1.56 1.45 7.88
CA HIS A 50 -1.47 1.23 6.44
C HIS A 50 -0.60 2.31 5.80
N VAL A 51 0.40 1.90 5.03
CA VAL A 51 1.27 2.82 4.28
C VAL A 51 1.16 2.53 2.79
N VAL A 52 1.10 3.57 1.97
CA VAL A 52 1.11 3.45 0.50
C VAL A 52 2.27 4.25 -0.06
N ASP A 53 3.18 3.57 -0.77
CA ASP A 53 4.19 4.23 -1.59
C ASP A 53 3.59 4.60 -2.95
N LEU A 54 3.20 5.87 -3.11
CA LEU A 54 2.57 6.35 -4.34
C LEU A 54 3.57 6.47 -5.50
N ASP A 55 4.84 6.75 -5.21
CA ASP A 55 5.89 6.77 -6.25
C ASP A 55 6.05 5.37 -6.84
N ALA A 56 6.09 4.34 -5.99
CA ALA A 56 6.13 2.95 -6.41
C ALA A 56 4.81 2.50 -7.06
N ALA A 57 3.66 2.95 -6.56
CA ALA A 57 2.36 2.62 -7.14
C ALA A 57 2.28 3.05 -8.61
N ARG A 58 2.79 4.24 -8.94
CA ARG A 58 2.85 4.77 -10.31
C ARG A 58 3.98 4.16 -11.13
N SER A 59 5.22 4.30 -10.67
CA SER A 59 6.42 3.95 -11.46
C SER A 59 6.82 2.48 -11.35
N GLY A 60 6.55 1.83 -10.22
CA GLY A 60 7.12 0.53 -9.82
C GLY A 60 8.49 0.64 -9.16
N ILE A 61 9.00 1.84 -8.94
CA ILE A 61 10.30 2.09 -8.31
C ILE A 61 10.03 2.50 -6.86
N ALA A 62 10.48 1.67 -5.91
CA ALA A 62 10.28 1.87 -4.48
C ALA A 62 11.29 2.84 -3.86
N THR A 63 11.21 4.12 -4.20
CA THR A 63 12.10 5.18 -3.67
C THR A 63 11.84 5.50 -2.20
N ASN A 64 10.64 5.20 -1.68
CA ASN A 64 10.26 5.52 -0.29
C ASN A 64 10.52 4.38 0.69
N ARG A 65 11.23 3.31 0.28
CA ARG A 65 11.50 2.14 1.13
C ARG A 65 12.21 2.49 2.45
N GLU A 66 13.10 3.47 2.42
CA GLU A 66 13.76 3.97 3.63
C GLU A 66 12.79 4.65 4.60
N VAL A 67 11.82 5.40 4.08
CA VAL A 67 10.78 6.04 4.90
C VAL A 67 9.88 4.96 5.53
N ILE A 68 9.49 3.94 4.76
CA ILE A 68 8.71 2.80 5.27
C ILE A 68 9.48 2.11 6.40
N ARG A 69 10.79 1.85 6.23
CA ARG A 69 11.63 1.26 7.28
C ARG A 69 11.66 2.12 8.54
N ARG A 70 11.85 3.44 8.41
CA ARG A 70 11.80 4.36 9.55
C ARG A 70 10.46 4.33 10.28
N ILE A 71 9.34 4.21 9.56
CA ILE A 71 8.00 4.05 10.16
C ILE A 71 7.92 2.75 10.95
N VAL A 72 8.30 1.63 10.33
CA VAL A 72 8.28 0.30 10.97
C VAL A 72 9.16 0.26 12.22
N ASP A 73 10.37 0.84 12.15
CA ASP A 73 11.31 0.89 13.28
C ASP A 73 10.81 1.74 14.45
N ALA A 74 9.93 2.72 14.20
CA ALA A 74 9.44 3.66 15.21
C ALA A 74 8.22 3.17 15.98
N VAL A 75 7.33 2.41 15.34
CA VAL A 75 6.07 1.93 15.95
C VAL A 75 6.19 0.49 16.43
N ARG A 76 5.36 0.09 17.39
CA ARG A 76 5.26 -1.28 17.91
C ARG A 76 4.12 -2.06 17.27
N VAL A 77 3.13 -1.37 16.71
CA VAL A 77 2.01 -1.96 15.99
C VAL A 77 2.40 -2.40 14.58
N PRO A 78 1.80 -3.49 14.05
CA PRO A 78 2.13 -3.97 12.72
C PRO A 78 1.79 -2.96 11.61
N VAL A 79 2.72 -2.80 10.68
CA VAL A 79 2.56 -1.97 9.49
C VAL A 79 2.27 -2.86 8.29
N GLN A 80 1.26 -2.51 7.51
CA GLN A 80 1.06 -3.06 6.17
C GLN A 80 1.45 -2.01 5.12
N SER A 81 2.08 -2.44 4.03
CA SER A 81 2.48 -1.50 2.97
C SER A 81 2.09 -1.98 1.58
N GLY A 82 1.58 -1.06 0.77
CA GLY A 82 1.33 -1.23 -0.66
C GLY A 82 2.15 -0.26 -1.50
N GLY A 83 2.07 -0.43 -2.83
CA GLY A 83 2.75 0.42 -3.81
C GLY A 83 3.84 -0.32 -4.59
N GLY A 84 3.58 -0.59 -5.87
CA GLY A 84 4.61 -1.04 -6.82
C GLY A 84 5.13 -2.47 -6.66
N ILE A 85 4.49 -3.33 -5.87
CA ILE A 85 4.91 -4.73 -5.68
C ILE A 85 4.53 -5.55 -6.92
N ARG A 86 5.51 -5.83 -7.80
CA ARG A 86 5.31 -6.51 -9.10
C ARG A 86 6.06 -7.83 -9.22
N SER A 87 6.74 -8.28 -8.17
CA SER A 87 7.52 -9.52 -8.15
C SER A 87 7.72 -10.02 -6.73
N VAL A 88 8.10 -11.30 -6.60
CA VAL A 88 8.53 -11.90 -5.33
C VAL A 88 9.71 -11.14 -4.73
N SER A 89 10.69 -10.73 -5.55
CA SER A 89 11.84 -9.95 -5.08
C SER A 89 11.45 -8.57 -4.56
N ALA A 90 10.46 -7.90 -5.18
CA ALA A 90 9.95 -6.63 -4.71
C ALA A 90 9.23 -6.80 -3.36
N ALA A 91 8.45 -7.87 -3.20
CA ALA A 91 7.80 -8.19 -1.94
C ALA A 91 8.81 -8.52 -0.85
N GLN A 92 9.77 -9.42 -1.10
CA GLN A 92 10.83 -9.78 -0.14
C GLN A 92 11.52 -8.54 0.39
N ALA A 93 11.97 -7.66 -0.52
CA ALA A 93 12.68 -6.46 -0.10
C ALA A 93 11.79 -5.45 0.64
N LEU A 94 10.45 -5.55 0.54
CA LEU A 94 9.51 -4.80 1.38
C LEU A 94 9.37 -5.45 2.77
N PHE A 95 9.29 -6.78 2.84
CA PHE A 95 9.33 -7.51 4.11
C PHE A 95 10.65 -7.31 4.86
N ASP A 96 11.77 -7.12 4.16
CA ASP A 96 13.07 -6.80 4.75
C ASP A 96 13.08 -5.45 5.48
N THR A 97 12.11 -4.56 5.24
CA THR A 97 11.92 -3.35 6.07
C THR A 97 11.16 -3.59 7.36
N GLY A 98 10.73 -4.84 7.61
CA GLY A 98 9.91 -5.24 8.76
C GLY A 98 8.40 -5.06 8.58
N VAL A 99 7.93 -4.77 7.36
CA VAL A 99 6.49 -4.74 7.05
C VAL A 99 5.86 -6.09 7.37
N ALA A 100 4.72 -6.08 8.06
CA ALA A 100 4.04 -7.28 8.52
C ALA A 100 3.13 -7.91 7.45
N ARG A 101 2.66 -7.11 6.48
CA ARG A 101 1.79 -7.54 5.37
C ARG A 101 2.00 -6.65 4.16
N CYS A 102 2.12 -7.24 2.98
CA CYS A 102 2.16 -6.50 1.74
C CYS A 102 0.75 -6.35 1.15
N VAL A 103 0.48 -5.24 0.45
CA VAL A 103 -0.81 -4.96 -0.20
C VAL A 103 -0.62 -4.91 -1.72
N LEU A 104 -1.16 -5.90 -2.43
CA LEU A 104 -1.14 -5.98 -3.88
C LEU A 104 -2.35 -5.25 -4.47
N GLY A 105 -2.11 -4.34 -5.41
CA GLY A 105 -3.17 -3.73 -6.24
C GLY A 105 -3.11 -4.30 -7.66
N THR A 106 -2.61 -3.48 -8.59
CA THR A 106 -2.40 -3.84 -10.02
C THR A 106 -1.89 -5.27 -10.26
N ALA A 107 -0.88 -5.72 -9.51
CA ALA A 107 -0.30 -7.04 -9.73
C ALA A 107 -1.27 -8.19 -9.45
N ALA A 108 -2.22 -8.03 -8.52
CA ALA A 108 -3.27 -9.03 -8.30
C ALA A 108 -4.21 -9.19 -9.51
N ILE A 109 -4.29 -8.19 -10.38
CA ILE A 109 -5.13 -8.20 -11.59
C ILE A 109 -4.35 -8.64 -12.83
N GLU A 110 -3.13 -8.11 -13.01
CA GLU A 110 -2.27 -8.39 -14.16
C GLU A 110 -1.50 -9.71 -14.00
N SER A 111 -1.28 -10.19 -12.78
CA SER A 111 -0.47 -11.38 -12.47
C SER A 111 -0.98 -12.06 -11.20
N PRO A 112 -2.19 -12.65 -11.21
CA PRO A 112 -2.84 -13.22 -10.04
C PRO A 112 -1.98 -14.28 -9.32
N ASP A 113 -1.22 -15.07 -10.08
CA ASP A 113 -0.29 -16.09 -9.54
C ASP A 113 0.73 -15.52 -8.55
N LEU A 114 1.08 -14.22 -8.65
CA LEU A 114 2.00 -13.58 -7.71
C LEU A 114 1.46 -13.61 -6.28
N ALA A 115 0.14 -13.46 -6.09
CA ALA A 115 -0.44 -13.53 -4.76
C ALA A 115 -0.26 -14.94 -4.16
N ASP A 116 -0.51 -15.97 -4.95
CA ASP A 116 -0.38 -17.38 -4.55
C ASP A 116 1.09 -17.75 -4.28
N ASP A 117 2.02 -17.29 -5.13
CA ASP A 117 3.46 -17.46 -4.93
C ASP A 117 3.92 -16.85 -3.61
N LEU A 118 3.49 -15.62 -3.32
CA LEU A 118 3.86 -14.94 -2.07
C LEU A 118 3.30 -15.64 -0.84
N VAL A 119 2.04 -16.07 -0.89
CA VAL A 119 1.41 -16.83 0.20
C VAL A 119 2.12 -18.17 0.40
N SER A 120 2.48 -18.87 -0.69
CA SER A 120 3.22 -20.14 -0.64
C SER A 120 4.62 -20.01 -0.03
N LEU A 121 5.23 -18.83 -0.19
CA LEU A 121 6.50 -18.47 0.45
C LEU A 121 6.35 -18.02 1.92
N GLY A 122 5.12 -17.99 2.46
CA GLY A 122 4.83 -17.62 3.84
C GLY A 122 4.64 -16.13 4.08
N PHE A 123 4.60 -15.30 3.03
CA PHE A 123 4.29 -13.89 3.18
C PHE A 123 2.81 -13.66 3.47
N ARG A 124 2.52 -12.62 4.28
CA ARG A 124 1.15 -12.17 4.49
C ARG A 124 0.77 -11.19 3.38
N VAL A 125 -0.30 -11.49 2.66
CA VAL A 125 -0.77 -10.71 1.52
C VAL A 125 -2.17 -10.16 1.79
N ALA A 126 -2.43 -8.92 1.41
CA ALA A 126 -3.77 -8.38 1.20
C ALA A 126 -3.89 -7.90 -0.26
N VAL A 127 -5.10 -7.94 -0.80
CA VAL A 127 -5.41 -7.44 -2.15
C VAL A 127 -6.28 -6.19 -2.03
N GLY A 128 -5.80 -5.09 -2.60
CA GLY A 128 -6.55 -3.85 -2.74
C GLY A 128 -7.19 -3.79 -4.12
N LEU A 129 -8.53 -3.72 -4.17
CA LEU A 129 -9.30 -3.58 -5.40
C LEU A 129 -9.93 -2.19 -5.44
N ASP A 130 -9.28 -1.29 -6.16
CA ASP A 130 -9.80 0.05 -6.41
C ASP A 130 -10.76 0.00 -7.61
N VAL A 131 -11.92 0.67 -7.53
CA VAL A 131 -12.97 0.53 -8.55
C VAL A 131 -13.50 1.90 -8.97
N ARG A 132 -13.72 2.07 -10.28
CA ARG A 132 -14.47 3.19 -10.86
C ARG A 132 -15.75 2.66 -11.49
N GLY A 133 -16.89 2.93 -10.86
CA GLY A 133 -18.15 2.27 -11.22
C GLY A 133 -18.09 0.80 -10.79
N GLU A 134 -18.01 -0.11 -11.76
CA GLU A 134 -17.81 -1.55 -11.52
C GLU A 134 -16.43 -2.03 -12.01
N GLU A 135 -15.69 -1.21 -12.74
CA GLU A 135 -14.42 -1.61 -13.35
C GLU A 135 -13.26 -1.39 -12.37
N VAL A 136 -12.41 -2.42 -12.22
CA VAL A 136 -11.21 -2.34 -11.39
C VAL A 136 -10.19 -1.41 -12.04
N ALA A 137 -9.74 -0.41 -11.29
CA ALA A 137 -8.70 0.52 -11.68
C ALA A 137 -7.32 0.01 -11.25
N ILE A 138 -6.33 0.18 -12.13
CA ILE A 138 -4.95 -0.25 -11.93
C ILE A 138 -3.97 0.90 -12.21
N ARG A 139 -2.69 0.67 -11.92
CA ARG A 139 -1.58 1.63 -12.08
C ARG A 139 -1.87 2.97 -11.40
N GLY A 140 -2.25 2.90 -10.12
CA GLY A 140 -2.51 4.09 -9.30
C GLY A 140 -3.73 4.88 -9.77
N TRP A 141 -4.84 4.21 -10.10
CA TRP A 141 -6.11 4.80 -10.58
C TRP A 141 -6.07 5.42 -12.00
N GLU A 142 -4.94 5.34 -12.70
CA GLU A 142 -4.77 5.97 -14.03
C GLU A 142 -5.41 5.15 -15.16
N ILE A 143 -5.49 3.81 -15.04
CA ILE A 143 -5.94 2.92 -16.12
C ILE A 143 -7.05 1.97 -15.65
N GLY A 144 -8.07 1.77 -16.48
CA GLY A 144 -9.08 0.72 -16.28
C GLY A 144 -8.53 -0.65 -16.69
N SER A 145 -8.76 -1.68 -15.88
CA SER A 145 -8.26 -3.04 -16.17
C SER A 145 -9.05 -3.77 -17.26
N GLY A 146 -10.22 -3.25 -17.66
CA GLY A 146 -11.19 -3.94 -18.50
C GLY A 146 -11.95 -5.07 -17.78
N LYS A 147 -11.74 -5.27 -16.47
CA LYS A 147 -12.41 -6.30 -15.67
C LYS A 147 -13.33 -5.68 -14.62
N SER A 148 -14.50 -6.27 -14.43
CA SER A 148 -15.43 -5.89 -13.37
C SER A 148 -14.97 -6.43 -12.01
N ILE A 149 -15.28 -5.73 -10.91
CA ILE A 149 -15.03 -6.22 -9.56
C ILE A 149 -15.70 -7.58 -9.31
N PHE A 150 -16.86 -7.84 -9.92
CA PHE A 150 -17.57 -9.09 -9.78
C PHE A 150 -16.93 -10.27 -10.53
N GLU A 151 -16.02 -9.99 -11.47
CA GLU A 151 -15.26 -11.02 -12.20
C GLU A 151 -13.98 -11.42 -11.46
N VAL A 152 -13.47 -10.55 -10.60
CA VAL A 152 -12.18 -10.75 -9.90
C VAL A 152 -12.34 -11.20 -8.45
N LEU A 153 -13.54 -11.05 -7.89
CA LEU A 153 -13.88 -11.59 -6.58
C LEU A 153 -14.11 -13.12 -6.69
N PRO A 154 -13.68 -13.90 -5.69
CA PRO A 154 -13.90 -15.35 -5.64
C PRO A 154 -15.37 -15.73 -5.42
#